data_AF-B7UT14-F1
#
_entry.id   AF-B7UT14-F1
#
_cell.length_a   1.000
_cell.length_b   1.000
_cell.length_c   1.000
_cell.angle_alpha   90.00
_cell.angle_beta   90.00
_cell.angle_gamma   90.00
#
_symmetry.space_group_name_H-M   'P 1'
#
loop_
_entity.id
_entity.type
_entity.pdbx_description
1 polymer ?
#
loop_
_entity_poly.entity_id
_entity_poly.type
_entity_poly.pdbx_seq_one_letter_code
_entity_poly.pdbx_strand_id
1 'polypeptide(L)'
;MAYIKSASRKQFEQIHSNLLEQVRYVSKIKELRTDIIHSVYNNAIFRVSAAFEDYIKDVLEDWIDMLNQNNGCLSHLPDEIILFSLFKNQEKNFINYVSHGSESIMMSDLNKCKDKLQALSSPNSPVKPVIVPKQLIMDKKYPSKKNIKLLFNRFGIKDILKAMTAKGKKDYEFMLQSFSDSRTELAHSYSSINLSKDTVIDKLNNVKEIVRIMDRILYSHVCDKSGSEYWKTELLAI
;
A
#
# COMPACT_ATOMS: atom_id res chain seq x y z
N MET A 1 18.93 1.33 13.69
CA MET A 1 19.47 1.63 12.33
C MET A 1 18.94 2.96 11.84
N ALA A 2 19.73 3.71 11.06
CA ALA A 2 19.30 4.98 10.48
C ALA A 2 18.31 4.75 9.33
N TYR A 3 17.25 5.56 9.25
CA TYR A 3 16.21 5.40 8.24
C TYR A 3 16.72 5.60 6.80
N ILE A 4 16.34 4.68 5.89
CA ILE A 4 16.62 4.75 4.45
C ILE A 4 15.29 4.73 3.68
N LYS A 5 15.14 5.61 2.68
CA LYS A 5 13.93 5.66 1.83
C LYS A 5 13.79 4.40 0.98
N SER A 6 12.58 3.87 0.87
CA SER A 6 12.27 2.82 -0.12
C SER A 6 12.46 3.31 -1.55
N ALA A 7 12.66 2.37 -2.49
CA ALA A 7 12.61 2.65 -3.92
C ALA A 7 11.26 3.29 -4.33
N SER A 8 10.15 2.70 -3.87
CA SER A 8 8.79 3.14 -4.20
C SER A 8 8.49 4.56 -3.65
N ARG A 9 9.03 4.93 -2.47
CA ARG A 9 8.94 6.31 -1.96
C ARG A 9 9.67 7.31 -2.86
N LYS A 10 10.85 6.97 -3.37
CA LYS A 10 11.61 7.88 -4.26
C LYS A 10 10.85 8.11 -5.56
N GLN A 11 10.30 7.05 -6.16
CA GLN A 11 9.44 7.14 -7.34
C GLN A 11 8.22 8.03 -7.09
N PHE A 12 7.53 7.84 -5.95
CA PHE A 12 6.43 8.70 -5.54
C PHE A 12 6.86 10.17 -5.43
N GLU A 13 7.98 10.47 -4.76
CA GLU A 13 8.48 11.84 -4.58
C GLU A 13 8.84 12.51 -5.92
N GLN A 14 9.32 11.75 -6.91
CA GLN A 14 9.55 12.26 -8.27
C GLN A 14 8.24 12.64 -8.96
N ILE A 15 7.24 11.75 -8.96
CA ILE A 15 5.92 12.02 -9.55
C ILE A 15 5.30 13.26 -8.88
N HIS A 16 5.29 13.30 -7.55
CA HIS A 16 4.78 14.43 -6.78
C HIS A 16 5.46 15.76 -7.15
N SER A 17 6.79 15.76 -7.32
CA SER A 17 7.53 16.98 -7.65
C SER A 17 7.17 17.49 -9.05
N ASN A 18 7.02 16.59 -10.02
CA ASN A 18 6.57 16.94 -11.36
C ASN A 18 5.15 17.53 -11.35
N LEU A 19 4.23 16.96 -10.55
CA LEU A 19 2.86 17.47 -10.43
C LEU A 19 2.82 18.87 -9.78
N LEU A 20 3.63 19.11 -8.75
CA LEU A 20 3.73 20.45 -8.14
C LEU A 20 4.26 21.48 -9.13
N GLU A 21 5.25 21.12 -9.94
CA GLU A 21 5.78 22.00 -10.97
C GLU A 21 4.71 22.35 -12.01
N GLN A 22 3.95 21.37 -12.50
CA GLN A 22 2.84 21.58 -13.43
C GLN A 22 1.78 22.53 -12.87
N VAL A 23 1.33 22.30 -11.63
CA VAL A 23 0.34 23.16 -10.94
C VAL A 23 0.87 24.60 -10.81
N ARG A 24 2.13 24.76 -10.41
CA ARG A 24 2.76 26.09 -10.27
C ARG A 24 2.92 26.79 -11.62
N TYR A 25 3.32 26.06 -12.64
CA TYR A 25 3.54 26.58 -13.98
C TYR A 25 2.25 27.15 -14.56
N VAL A 26 1.17 26.36 -14.61
CA VAL A 26 -0.10 26.81 -15.21
C VAL A 26 -0.73 27.96 -14.44
N SER A 27 -0.53 28.03 -13.11
CA SER A 27 -1.06 29.11 -12.28
C SER A 27 -0.44 30.49 -12.57
N LYS A 28 0.70 30.54 -13.28
CA LYS A 28 1.41 31.78 -13.62
C LYS A 28 1.10 32.30 -15.01
N ILE A 29 0.42 31.51 -15.85
CA ILE A 29 0.12 31.88 -17.24
C ILE A 29 -1.13 32.77 -17.25
N LYS A 30 -0.94 34.08 -17.46
CA LYS A 30 -2.02 35.09 -17.36
C LYS A 30 -3.13 34.90 -18.38
N GLU A 31 -2.80 34.47 -19.59
CA GLU A 31 -3.75 34.35 -20.71
C GLU A 31 -4.40 32.96 -20.79
N LEU A 32 -4.03 32.04 -19.89
CA LEU A 32 -4.57 30.68 -19.91
C LEU A 32 -5.99 30.69 -19.35
N ARG A 33 -6.91 30.07 -20.10
CA ARG A 33 -8.30 29.93 -19.66
C ARG A 33 -8.39 29.13 -18.35
N THR A 34 -9.27 29.56 -17.46
CA THR A 34 -9.46 28.96 -16.13
C THR A 34 -9.83 27.48 -16.17
N ASP A 35 -10.59 27.04 -17.17
CA ASP A 35 -10.97 25.63 -17.32
C ASP A 35 -9.76 24.73 -17.61
N ILE A 36 -8.77 25.24 -18.34
CA ILE A 36 -7.52 24.51 -18.61
C ILE A 36 -6.68 24.42 -17.32
N ILE A 37 -6.61 25.52 -16.55
CA ILE A 37 -5.94 25.53 -15.24
C ILE A 37 -6.57 24.50 -14.31
N HIS A 38 -7.90 24.50 -14.19
CA HIS A 38 -8.63 23.52 -13.37
C HIS A 38 -8.47 22.09 -13.86
N SER A 39 -8.39 21.85 -15.17
CA SER A 39 -8.09 20.52 -15.71
C SER A 39 -6.74 19.99 -15.21
N VAL A 40 -5.71 20.84 -15.19
CA VAL A 40 -4.39 20.47 -14.64
C VAL A 40 -4.44 20.24 -13.13
N TYR A 41 -5.20 21.05 -12.38
CA TYR A 41 -5.40 20.85 -10.94
C TYR A 41 -6.09 19.52 -10.63
N ASN A 42 -7.17 19.20 -11.33
CA ASN A 42 -7.89 17.94 -11.18
C ASN A 42 -7.00 16.76 -11.54
N ASN A 43 -6.26 16.86 -12.66
CA ASN A 43 -5.31 15.85 -13.08
C ASN A 43 -4.23 15.60 -12.02
N ALA A 44 -3.71 16.64 -11.38
CA ALA A 44 -2.72 16.50 -10.31
C ALA A 44 -3.27 15.70 -9.11
N ILE A 45 -4.52 15.95 -8.70
CA ILE A 45 -5.17 15.18 -7.62
C ILE A 45 -5.35 13.70 -8.01
N PHE A 46 -5.84 13.42 -9.23
CA PHE A 46 -5.99 12.03 -9.68
C PHE A 46 -4.66 11.30 -9.80
N ARG A 47 -3.64 11.97 -10.36
CA ARG A 47 -2.32 11.36 -10.53
C ARG A 47 -1.59 11.14 -9.21
N VAL A 48 -1.72 12.02 -8.23
CA VAL A 48 -1.14 11.77 -6.91
C VAL A 48 -1.89 10.64 -6.18
N SER A 49 -3.20 10.50 -6.38
CA SER A 49 -3.98 9.38 -5.84
C SER A 49 -3.48 8.06 -6.40
N ALA A 50 -3.32 7.97 -7.72
CA ALA A 50 -2.78 6.78 -8.38
C ALA A 50 -1.35 6.47 -7.91
N ALA A 51 -0.47 7.50 -7.85
CA ALA A 51 0.89 7.31 -7.35
C ALA A 51 0.93 6.85 -5.88
N PHE A 52 -0.04 7.26 -5.06
CA PHE A 52 -0.14 6.81 -3.68
C PHE A 52 -0.61 5.35 -3.58
N GLU A 53 -1.55 4.94 -4.43
CA GLU A 53 -1.96 3.53 -4.59
C GLU A 53 -0.77 2.66 -4.99
N ASP A 54 -0.03 3.08 -6.02
CA ASP A 54 1.17 2.39 -6.50
C ASP A 54 2.23 2.31 -5.40
N TYR A 55 2.48 3.39 -4.66
CA TYR A 55 3.41 3.38 -3.52
C TYR A 55 3.05 2.30 -2.49
N ILE A 56 1.79 2.24 -2.04
CA ILE A 56 1.36 1.25 -1.04
C ILE A 56 1.53 -0.17 -1.57
N LYS A 57 1.13 -0.40 -2.83
CA LYS A 57 1.25 -1.71 -3.46
C LYS A 57 2.72 -2.10 -3.53
N ASP A 58 3.53 -1.26 -4.16
CA ASP A 58 4.91 -1.60 -4.50
C ASP A 58 5.76 -1.74 -3.24
N VAL A 59 5.63 -0.89 -2.22
CA VAL A 59 6.44 -1.02 -0.99
C VAL A 59 6.14 -2.32 -0.22
N LEU A 60 4.91 -2.83 -0.30
CA LEU A 60 4.51 -4.07 0.35
C LEU A 60 4.88 -5.30 -0.48
N GLU A 61 4.74 -5.25 -1.81
CA GLU A 61 5.22 -6.30 -2.71
C GLU A 61 6.74 -6.41 -2.65
N ASP A 62 7.45 -5.28 -2.65
CA ASP A 62 8.90 -5.18 -2.57
C ASP A 62 9.45 -5.89 -1.33
N TRP A 63 8.79 -5.81 -0.17
CA TRP A 63 9.23 -6.53 1.04
C TRP A 63 9.25 -8.05 0.81
N ILE A 64 8.17 -8.60 0.25
CA ILE A 64 8.07 -10.04 -0.03
C ILE A 64 9.04 -10.44 -1.15
N ASP A 65 9.20 -9.61 -2.17
CA ASP A 65 10.13 -9.85 -3.27
C ASP A 65 11.59 -9.85 -2.80
N MET A 66 11.98 -8.93 -1.92
CA MET A 66 13.31 -8.91 -1.32
C MET A 66 13.56 -10.16 -0.46
N LEU A 67 12.56 -10.64 0.29
CA LEU A 67 12.67 -11.93 0.99
C LEU A 67 12.88 -13.08 0.00
N ASN A 68 12.15 -13.10 -1.11
CA ASN A 68 12.31 -14.14 -2.13
C ASN A 68 13.70 -14.10 -2.80
N GLN A 69 14.25 -12.91 -3.05
CA GLN A 69 15.56 -12.73 -3.68
C GLN A 69 16.73 -13.09 -2.73
N ASN A 70 16.57 -12.82 -1.44
CA ASN A 70 17.60 -13.03 -0.42
C ASN A 70 17.37 -14.31 0.41
N ASN A 71 16.70 -15.33 -0.17
CA ASN A 71 16.43 -16.63 0.47
C ASN A 71 15.82 -16.55 1.87
N GLY A 72 14.92 -15.58 2.08
CA GLY A 72 14.19 -15.39 3.33
C GLY A 72 13.27 -16.56 3.65
N CYS A 73 13.14 -16.85 4.94
CA CYS A 73 12.22 -17.85 5.49
C CYS A 73 10.96 -17.20 6.07
N LEU A 74 9.93 -18.00 6.31
CA LEU A 74 8.68 -17.54 6.94
C LEU A 74 8.91 -16.91 8.32
N SER A 75 9.92 -17.35 9.06
CA SER A 75 10.33 -16.76 10.35
C SER A 75 10.72 -15.28 10.27
N HIS A 76 11.06 -14.78 9.08
CA HIS A 76 11.37 -13.36 8.86
C HIS A 76 10.11 -12.52 8.57
N LEU A 77 8.94 -13.15 8.43
CA LEU A 77 7.66 -12.46 8.22
C LEU A 77 6.89 -12.35 9.55
N PRO A 78 6.03 -11.33 9.70
CA PRO A 78 5.00 -11.34 10.73
C PRO A 78 4.05 -12.54 10.58
N ASP A 79 3.63 -13.09 11.71
CA ASP A 79 2.65 -14.18 11.76
C ASP A 79 1.35 -13.84 11.01
N GLU A 80 0.95 -12.56 11.02
CA GLU A 80 -0.26 -12.10 10.34
C GLU A 80 -0.23 -12.39 8.82
N ILE A 81 0.94 -12.29 8.17
CA ILE A 81 1.08 -12.60 6.73
C ILE A 81 0.90 -14.10 6.50
N ILE A 82 1.50 -14.92 7.38
CA ILE A 82 1.45 -16.39 7.32
C ILE A 82 0.01 -16.86 7.54
N LEU A 83 -0.64 -16.39 8.60
CA LEU A 83 -2.03 -16.70 8.94
C LEU A 83 -3.00 -16.26 7.84
N PHE A 84 -2.82 -15.05 7.30
CA PHE A 84 -3.65 -14.59 6.19
C PHE A 84 -3.47 -15.45 4.94
N SER A 85 -2.24 -15.87 4.64
CA SER A 85 -1.95 -16.76 3.52
C SER A 85 -2.55 -18.15 3.72
N LEU A 86 -2.45 -18.72 4.93
CA LEU A 86 -3.11 -19.97 5.30
C LEU A 86 -4.62 -19.88 5.07
N PHE A 87 -5.25 -18.82 5.60
CA PHE A 87 -6.68 -18.57 5.40
C PHE A 87 -7.04 -18.49 3.91
N LYS A 88 -6.31 -17.70 3.12
CA LYS A 88 -6.59 -17.55 1.68
C LYS A 88 -6.43 -18.83 0.88
N ASN A 89 -5.51 -19.70 1.26
CA ASN A 89 -5.39 -21.02 0.63
C ASN A 89 -6.56 -21.96 0.96
N GLN A 90 -7.29 -21.72 2.06
CA GLN A 90 -8.40 -22.56 2.51
C GLN A 90 -9.79 -21.94 2.30
N GLU A 91 -9.87 -20.67 1.91
CA GLU A 91 -11.13 -19.92 1.74
C GLU A 91 -12.14 -20.67 0.86
N LYS A 92 -11.70 -21.19 -0.29
CA LYS A 92 -12.57 -21.95 -1.21
C LYS A 92 -13.04 -23.27 -0.60
N ASN A 93 -12.16 -24.00 0.08
CA ASN A 93 -12.48 -25.28 0.71
C ASN A 93 -13.52 -25.08 1.82
N PHE A 94 -13.36 -24.01 2.61
CA PHE A 94 -14.30 -23.64 3.67
C PHE A 94 -15.67 -23.27 3.10
N ILE A 95 -15.74 -22.41 2.07
CA ILE A 95 -17.00 -22.03 1.42
C ILE A 95 -17.70 -23.27 0.85
N ASN A 96 -16.96 -24.13 0.16
CA ASN A 96 -17.49 -25.36 -0.43
C ASN A 96 -18.07 -26.30 0.62
N TYR A 97 -17.37 -26.51 1.74
CA TYR A 97 -17.83 -27.36 2.83
C TYR A 97 -19.10 -26.82 3.48
N VAL A 98 -19.15 -25.52 3.81
CA VAL A 98 -20.34 -24.89 4.39
C VAL A 98 -21.54 -25.01 3.45
N SER A 99 -21.32 -24.94 2.13
CA SER A 99 -22.39 -24.94 1.14
C SER A 99 -22.93 -26.34 0.81
N HIS A 100 -22.08 -27.37 0.84
CA HIS A 100 -22.43 -28.72 0.35
C HIS A 100 -22.34 -29.83 1.41
N GLY A 101 -21.77 -29.56 2.59
CA GLY A 101 -21.67 -30.50 3.71
C GLY A 101 -20.82 -31.75 3.47
N SER A 102 -20.11 -31.85 2.36
CA SER A 102 -19.34 -33.05 2.00
C SER A 102 -17.94 -33.03 2.61
N GLU A 103 -17.75 -33.79 3.69
CA GLU A 103 -16.45 -33.99 4.33
C GLU A 103 -15.42 -34.66 3.40
N SER A 104 -15.86 -35.64 2.59
CA SER A 104 -14.96 -36.38 1.69
C SER A 104 -14.33 -35.48 0.62
N ILE A 105 -15.10 -34.53 0.06
CA ILE A 105 -14.60 -33.54 -0.91
C ILE A 105 -13.61 -32.59 -0.21
N MET A 106 -13.95 -32.09 0.97
CA MET A 106 -13.05 -31.22 1.75
C MET A 106 -11.72 -31.92 2.07
N MET A 107 -11.75 -33.18 2.52
CA MET A 107 -10.56 -33.97 2.81
C MET A 107 -9.71 -34.19 1.55
N SER A 108 -10.34 -34.47 0.41
CA SER A 108 -9.65 -34.60 -0.88
C SER A 108 -8.96 -33.29 -1.30
N ASP A 109 -9.64 -32.16 -1.18
CA ASP A 109 -9.08 -30.85 -1.53
C ASP A 109 -7.98 -30.39 -0.56
N LEU A 110 -8.11 -30.71 0.73
CA LEU A 110 -7.04 -30.51 1.71
C LEU A 110 -5.81 -31.36 1.38
N ASN A 111 -6.00 -32.63 1.01
CA ASN A 111 -4.90 -33.51 0.65
C ASN A 111 -4.14 -33.01 -0.59
N LYS A 112 -4.84 -32.40 -1.57
CA LYS A 112 -4.20 -31.77 -2.74
C LYS A 112 -3.31 -30.57 -2.39
N CYS A 113 -3.55 -29.90 -1.27
CA CYS A 113 -2.76 -28.73 -0.83
C CYS A 113 -1.91 -28.99 0.42
N LYS A 114 -1.78 -30.26 0.84
CA LYS A 114 -1.10 -30.68 2.06
C LYS A 114 0.33 -30.17 2.16
N ASP A 115 1.14 -30.34 1.11
CA ASP A 115 2.54 -29.93 1.12
C ASP A 115 2.69 -28.41 1.28
N LYS A 116 1.80 -27.65 0.66
CA LYS A 116 1.77 -26.18 0.76
C LYS A 116 1.37 -25.73 2.16
N LEU A 117 0.38 -26.39 2.77
CA LEU A 117 -0.05 -26.13 4.15
C LEU A 117 1.04 -26.46 5.16
N GLN A 118 1.74 -27.58 4.96
CA GLN A 118 2.86 -27.98 5.80
C GLN A 118 4.00 -26.96 5.70
N ALA A 119 4.33 -26.51 4.49
CA ALA A 119 5.35 -25.49 4.29
C ALA A 119 4.95 -24.14 4.93
N LEU A 120 3.69 -23.72 4.84
CA LEU A 120 3.18 -22.51 5.51
C LEU A 120 3.22 -22.59 7.05
N SER A 121 3.24 -23.81 7.61
CA SER A 121 3.25 -24.05 9.05
C SER A 121 4.67 -24.21 9.62
N SER A 122 5.69 -24.16 8.76
CA SER A 122 7.10 -24.39 9.13
C SER A 122 7.87 -23.06 9.06
N PRO A 123 8.35 -22.51 10.19
CA PRO A 123 9.03 -21.21 10.21
C PRO A 123 10.26 -21.12 9.30
N ASN A 124 11.00 -22.22 9.15
CA ASN A 124 12.22 -22.27 8.33
C ASN A 124 11.93 -22.47 6.84
N SER A 125 10.66 -22.64 6.44
CA SER A 125 10.32 -22.79 5.04
C SER A 125 10.59 -21.51 4.27
N PRO A 126 11.05 -21.60 3.02
CA PRO A 126 11.29 -20.42 2.19
C PRO A 126 9.98 -19.69 1.89
N VAL A 127 10.01 -18.36 1.77
CA VAL A 127 8.83 -17.55 1.44
C VAL A 127 8.24 -17.93 0.08
N LYS A 128 9.09 -18.17 -0.93
CA LYS A 128 8.68 -18.76 -2.22
C LYS A 128 8.71 -20.29 -2.11
N PRO A 129 7.68 -21.02 -2.55
CA PRO A 129 6.51 -20.59 -3.34
C PRO A 129 5.21 -20.37 -2.54
N VAL A 130 5.28 -20.35 -1.21
CA VAL A 130 4.10 -20.42 -0.33
C VAL A 130 3.35 -19.09 -0.19
N ILE A 131 4.08 -17.97 -0.17
CA ILE A 131 3.51 -16.62 -0.10
C ILE A 131 3.53 -15.99 -1.50
N VAL A 132 2.38 -15.50 -1.95
CA VAL A 132 2.24 -14.80 -3.23
C VAL A 132 1.88 -13.33 -2.96
N PRO A 133 2.78 -12.36 -3.25
CA PRO A 133 2.59 -10.95 -2.88
C PRO A 133 1.25 -10.38 -3.35
N LYS A 134 0.88 -10.67 -4.61
CA LYS A 134 -0.38 -10.21 -5.21
C LYS A 134 -1.61 -10.61 -4.40
N GLN A 135 -1.63 -11.80 -3.80
CA GLN A 135 -2.76 -12.28 -3.00
C GLN A 135 -2.95 -11.48 -1.70
N LEU A 136 -1.90 -10.85 -1.18
CA LEU A 136 -1.95 -10.05 0.05
C LEU A 136 -2.62 -8.68 -0.15
N ILE A 137 -2.63 -8.16 -1.39
CA ILE A 137 -2.95 -6.75 -1.68
C ILE A 137 -4.18 -6.58 -2.60
N MET A 138 -4.46 -7.54 -3.49
CA MET A 138 -5.38 -7.39 -4.64
C MET A 138 -6.82 -6.93 -4.33
N ASP A 139 -7.38 -7.20 -3.14
CA ASP A 139 -8.76 -6.88 -2.77
C ASP A 139 -8.92 -5.50 -2.10
N LYS A 140 -7.83 -4.74 -1.93
CA LYS A 140 -7.79 -3.46 -1.21
C LYS A 140 -7.15 -2.31 -2.00
N LYS A 141 -7.34 -2.31 -3.34
CA LYS A 141 -6.69 -1.37 -4.27
C LYS A 141 -6.83 0.11 -3.91
N TYR A 142 -7.97 0.54 -3.38
CA TYR A 142 -8.20 1.95 -3.06
C TYR A 142 -7.82 2.30 -1.61
N PRO A 143 -7.01 3.35 -1.34
CA PRO A 143 -6.39 3.59 -0.05
C PRO A 143 -7.34 4.37 0.88
N SER A 144 -8.50 3.80 1.19
CA SER A 144 -9.40 4.33 2.22
C SER A 144 -8.86 4.04 3.62
N LYS A 145 -9.30 4.80 4.64
CA LYS A 145 -9.00 4.52 6.06
C LYS A 145 -9.16 3.04 6.41
N LYS A 146 -10.29 2.44 6.02
CA LYS A 146 -10.61 1.03 6.28
C LYS A 146 -9.64 0.10 5.58
N ASN A 147 -9.36 0.35 4.30
CA ASN A 147 -8.48 -0.50 3.51
C ASN A 147 -7.03 -0.42 3.99
N ILE A 148 -6.54 0.77 4.33
CA ILE A 148 -5.19 0.97 4.88
C ILE A 148 -5.07 0.22 6.22
N LYS A 149 -6.02 0.36 7.15
CA LYS A 149 -5.95 -0.38 8.42
C LYS A 149 -5.94 -1.90 8.21
N LEU A 150 -6.84 -2.42 7.35
CA LEU A 150 -6.91 -3.85 7.06
C LEU A 150 -5.64 -4.37 6.39
N LEU A 151 -5.13 -3.64 5.40
CA LEU A 151 -3.94 -4.02 4.66
C LEU A 151 -2.73 -4.06 5.58
N PHE A 152 -2.46 -2.99 6.33
CA PHE A 152 -1.32 -2.95 7.24
C PHE A 152 -1.41 -3.97 8.37
N ASN A 153 -2.63 -4.32 8.83
CA ASN A 153 -2.81 -5.40 9.79
C ASN A 153 -2.40 -6.77 9.21
N ARG A 154 -2.60 -7.03 7.91
CA ARG A 154 -2.09 -8.25 7.27
C ARG A 154 -0.56 -8.32 7.33
N PHE A 155 0.09 -7.17 7.32
CA PHE A 155 1.55 -7.03 7.40
C PHE A 155 2.04 -6.79 8.84
N GLY A 156 1.28 -7.19 9.87
CA GLY A 156 1.73 -7.13 11.27
C GLY A 156 1.65 -5.76 11.95
N ILE A 157 1.00 -4.77 11.31
CA ILE A 157 0.85 -3.41 11.85
C ILE A 157 -0.63 -3.16 12.20
N LYS A 158 -0.98 -3.43 13.47
CA LYS A 158 -2.38 -3.43 13.97
C LYS A 158 -3.17 -2.14 13.73
N ASP A 159 -2.58 -0.97 14.03
CA ASP A 159 -3.18 0.33 13.72
C ASP A 159 -2.13 1.30 13.18
N ILE A 160 -1.95 1.27 11.86
CA ILE A 160 -1.01 2.14 11.16
C ILE A 160 -1.35 3.63 11.36
N LEU A 161 -2.63 4.02 11.40
CA LEU A 161 -2.98 5.44 11.56
C LEU A 161 -2.61 5.96 12.94
N LYS A 162 -2.84 5.15 13.99
CA LYS A 162 -2.36 5.49 15.34
C LYS A 162 -0.84 5.58 15.39
N ALA A 163 -0.13 4.66 14.74
CA ALA A 163 1.33 4.69 14.65
C ALA A 163 1.83 5.93 13.90
N MET A 164 1.14 6.35 12.84
CA MET A 164 1.42 7.58 12.11
C MET A 164 1.21 8.81 12.99
N THR A 165 0.09 8.91 13.69
CA THR A 165 -0.19 10.04 14.61
C THR A 165 0.86 10.13 15.71
N ALA A 166 1.27 9.00 16.30
CA ALA A 166 2.34 8.98 17.30
C ALA A 166 3.70 9.45 16.75
N LYS A 167 4.06 9.02 15.54
CA LYS A 167 5.37 9.33 14.92
C LYS A 167 5.43 10.74 14.33
N GLY A 168 4.33 11.20 13.74
CA GLY A 168 4.27 12.45 12.98
C GLY A 168 3.58 13.61 13.72
N LYS A 169 2.89 13.34 14.83
CA LYS A 169 2.18 14.32 15.66
C LYS A 169 1.15 15.16 14.90
N LYS A 170 0.44 14.52 13.96
CA LYS A 170 -0.61 15.12 13.13
C LYS A 170 -1.79 14.16 13.00
N ASP A 171 -2.95 14.67 12.62
CA ASP A 171 -4.13 13.86 12.34
C ASP A 171 -4.07 13.29 10.91
N TYR A 172 -3.34 12.18 10.75
CA TYR A 172 -3.20 11.49 9.47
C TYR A 172 -4.49 10.86 8.99
N GLU A 173 -5.41 10.55 9.91
CA GLU A 173 -6.71 10.00 9.56
C GLU A 173 -7.57 11.06 8.85
N PHE A 174 -7.65 12.25 9.43
CA PHE A 174 -8.34 13.38 8.80
C PHE A 174 -7.68 13.79 7.48
N MET A 175 -6.35 13.82 7.41
CA MET A 175 -5.63 14.14 6.16
C MET A 175 -5.98 13.17 5.02
N LEU A 176 -6.00 11.87 5.31
CA LEU A 176 -6.34 10.84 4.33
C LEU A 176 -7.80 10.94 3.89
N GLN A 177 -8.72 11.13 4.85
CA GLN A 177 -10.14 11.26 4.56
C GLN A 177 -10.41 12.49 3.70
N SER A 178 -9.86 13.64 4.12
CA SER A 178 -9.99 14.91 3.39
C SER A 178 -9.43 14.85 1.96
N PHE A 179 -8.38 14.07 1.72
CA PHE A 179 -7.87 13.83 0.37
C PHE A 179 -8.80 12.92 -0.45
N SER A 180 -9.28 11.83 0.16
CA SER A 180 -10.18 10.86 -0.47
C SER A 180 -11.52 11.49 -0.88
N ASP A 181 -12.05 12.38 -0.03
CA ASP A 181 -13.28 13.12 -0.29
C ASP A 181 -13.10 14.04 -1.50
N SER A 182 -12.00 14.81 -1.55
CA SER A 182 -11.69 15.67 -2.71
C SER A 182 -11.57 14.89 -4.01
N ARG A 183 -10.89 13.73 -4.01
CA ARG A 183 -10.78 12.86 -5.20
C ARG A 183 -12.15 12.35 -5.64
N THR A 184 -12.99 11.96 -4.70
CA THR A 184 -14.34 11.42 -4.96
C THR A 184 -15.26 12.51 -5.52
N GLU A 185 -15.24 13.70 -4.90
CA GLU A 185 -16.00 14.85 -5.36
C GLU A 185 -15.59 15.25 -6.79
N LEU A 186 -14.29 15.30 -7.09
CA LEU A 186 -13.79 15.56 -8.44
C LEU A 186 -14.22 14.51 -9.49
N ALA A 187 -14.43 13.25 -9.07
CA ALA A 187 -14.83 12.17 -9.97
C ALA A 187 -16.34 12.18 -10.29
N HIS A 188 -17.16 12.77 -9.41
CA HIS A 188 -18.62 12.72 -9.51
C HIS A 188 -19.26 14.08 -9.80
N SER A 189 -18.56 15.19 -9.59
CA SER A 189 -19.04 16.54 -9.88
C SER A 189 -18.75 16.91 -11.34
N TYR A 190 -19.81 17.04 -12.15
CA TYR A 190 -19.71 17.59 -13.52
C TYR A 190 -19.27 19.07 -13.53
N SER A 191 -19.52 19.80 -12.43
CA SER A 191 -19.05 21.16 -12.23
C SER A 191 -17.66 21.16 -11.60
N SER A 192 -16.72 21.86 -12.24
CA SER A 192 -15.38 22.10 -11.68
C SER A 192 -15.51 22.70 -10.29
N ILE A 193 -15.11 21.95 -9.25
CA ILE A 193 -14.78 22.53 -7.96
C ILE A 193 -13.78 23.65 -8.24
N ASN A 194 -14.06 24.87 -7.77
CA ASN A 194 -13.11 25.97 -7.84
C ASN A 194 -11.95 25.68 -6.88
N LEU A 195 -11.06 24.78 -7.28
CA LEU A 195 -9.84 24.47 -6.56
C LEU A 195 -8.86 25.61 -6.76
N SER A 196 -8.49 26.26 -5.66
CA SER A 196 -7.38 27.21 -5.71
C SER A 196 -6.05 26.46 -5.88
N LYS A 197 -5.06 27.14 -6.46
CA LYS A 197 -3.68 26.66 -6.55
C LYS A 197 -3.16 26.17 -5.19
N ASP A 198 -3.39 26.95 -4.14
CA ASP A 198 -2.88 26.65 -2.81
C ASP A 198 -3.58 25.42 -2.21
N THR A 199 -4.90 25.29 -2.42
CA THR A 199 -5.66 24.08 -2.04
C THR A 199 -5.06 22.82 -2.67
N VAL A 200 -4.75 22.85 -3.98
CA VAL A 200 -4.19 21.69 -4.69
C VAL A 200 -2.81 21.35 -4.15
N ILE A 201 -1.94 22.37 -3.98
CA ILE A 201 -0.59 22.18 -3.43
C ILE A 201 -0.65 21.57 -2.03
N ASP A 202 -1.58 22.03 -1.17
CA ASP A 202 -1.76 21.49 0.17
C ASP A 202 -2.20 20.02 0.15
N LYS A 203 -3.14 19.66 -0.75
CA LYS A 203 -3.54 18.25 -0.92
C LYS A 203 -2.36 17.38 -1.38
N LEU A 204 -1.58 17.82 -2.37
CA LEU A 204 -0.40 17.09 -2.84
C LEU A 204 0.62 16.89 -1.71
N ASN A 205 0.92 17.94 -0.95
CA ASN A 205 1.85 17.90 0.17
C ASN A 205 1.35 17.01 1.32
N ASN A 206 0.05 16.99 1.60
CA ASN A 206 -0.54 16.12 2.61
C ASN A 206 -0.34 14.63 2.26
N VAL A 207 -0.55 14.24 0.99
CA VAL A 207 -0.28 12.86 0.55
C VAL A 207 1.20 12.52 0.66
N LYS A 208 2.10 13.45 0.27
CA LYS A 208 3.55 13.26 0.47
C LYS A 208 3.93 13.08 1.93
N GLU A 209 3.28 13.81 2.84
CA GLU A 209 3.50 13.70 4.27
C GLU A 209 3.01 12.34 4.82
N ILE A 210 1.86 11.85 4.35
CA ILE A 210 1.34 10.51 4.65
C ILE A 210 2.36 9.45 4.21
N VAL A 211 2.79 9.47 2.95
CA VAL A 211 3.78 8.53 2.38
C VAL A 211 5.08 8.57 3.19
N ARG A 212 5.58 9.77 3.52
CA ARG A 212 6.81 9.94 4.30
C ARG A 212 6.78 9.21 5.64
N ILE A 213 5.68 9.31 6.37
CA ILE A 213 5.56 8.73 7.72
C ILE A 213 5.29 7.24 7.63
N MET A 214 4.42 6.82 6.70
CA MET A 214 4.14 5.42 6.40
C MET A 214 5.42 4.66 6.06
N ASP A 215 6.27 5.21 5.18
CA ASP A 215 7.54 4.61 4.78
C ASP A 215 8.50 4.42 5.95
N ARG A 216 8.54 5.40 6.86
CA ARG A 216 9.38 5.32 8.06
C ARG A 216 8.87 4.29 9.05
N ILE A 217 7.56 4.08 9.14
CA ILE A 217 6.98 3.04 10.02
C ILE A 217 7.29 1.68 9.43
N LEU A 218 7.04 1.49 8.14
CA LEU A 218 7.36 0.26 7.42
C LEU A 218 8.84 -0.09 7.52
N TYR A 219 9.74 0.86 7.25
CA TYR A 219 11.19 0.64 7.41
C TYR A 219 11.54 0.10 8.80
N SER A 220 10.99 0.72 9.85
CA SER A 220 11.26 0.30 11.23
C SER A 220 10.73 -1.11 11.50
N HIS A 221 9.54 -1.42 10.97
CA HIS A 221 8.91 -2.72 11.14
C HIS A 221 9.63 -3.83 10.37
N VAL A 222 10.00 -3.60 9.11
CA VAL A 222 10.77 -4.55 8.28
C VAL A 222 12.14 -4.81 8.89
N CYS A 223 12.84 -3.77 9.35
CA CYS A 223 14.15 -3.96 10.00
C CYS A 223 14.06 -4.75 11.29
N ASP A 224 12.98 -4.57 12.07
CA ASP A 224 12.75 -5.32 13.31
C ASP A 224 12.35 -6.77 13.07
N LYS A 225 11.53 -7.03 12.05
CA LYS A 225 10.97 -8.36 11.78
C LYS A 225 11.81 -9.23 10.86
N SER A 226 12.30 -8.65 9.77
CA SER A 226 13.02 -9.41 8.75
C SER A 226 14.51 -9.11 8.77
N GLY A 227 14.88 -7.84 8.95
CA GLY A 227 16.23 -7.36 8.71
C GLY A 227 16.27 -6.28 7.62
N SER A 228 17.29 -5.43 7.67
CA SER A 228 17.42 -4.27 6.78
C SER A 228 17.70 -4.62 5.31
N GLU A 229 18.28 -5.78 5.06
CA GLU A 229 18.56 -6.36 3.76
C GLU A 229 17.29 -6.68 2.96
N TYR A 230 16.14 -6.79 3.64
CA TYR A 230 14.83 -7.00 3.03
C TYR A 230 14.08 -5.71 2.73
N TRP A 231 14.69 -4.55 3.01
CA TRP A 231 14.16 -3.24 2.65
C TRP A 231 14.69 -2.81 1.27
N LYS A 232 13.81 -2.80 0.26
CA LYS A 232 14.22 -2.43 -1.10
C LYS A 232 14.54 -0.94 -1.21
N THR A 233 15.78 -0.66 -1.60
CA THR A 233 16.25 0.69 -1.93
C THR A 233 16.44 0.82 -3.44
N GLU A 234 16.56 2.03 -3.95
CA GLU A 234 16.77 2.28 -5.40
C GLU A 234 18.02 1.59 -5.96
N LEU A 235 19.07 1.39 -5.15
CA LEU A 235 20.27 0.66 -5.55
C LEU A 235 20.00 -0.84 -5.79
N LEU A 236 18.93 -1.36 -5.21
CA LEU A 236 18.48 -2.76 -5.29
C LEU A 236 17.33 -2.92 -6.30
N ALA A 237 17.01 -1.88 -7.09
CA ALA A 237 15.93 -1.90 -8.07
C ALA A 237 16.37 -2.35 -9.49
N ILE A 238 17.57 -2.95 -9.60
CA ILE A 238 18.18 -3.42 -10.85
C ILE A 238 17.73 -4.85 -11.16
#